data_AF-A0A0F9LCV2-F1
#
_entry.id   AF-A0A0F9LCV2-F1
#
_cell.length_a   1.000
_cell.length_b   1.000
_cell.length_c   1.000
_cell.angle_alpha   90.00
_cell.angle_beta   90.00
_cell.angle_gamma   90.00
#
_symmetry.space_group_name_H-M   'P 1'
#
loop_
_entity.id
_entity.type
_entity.pdbx_description
1 polymer ?
#
loop_
_entity_poly.entity_id
_entity_poly.type
_entity_poly.pdbx_seq_one_letter_code
_entity_poly.pdbx_strand_id
1 'polypeptide(L)'
;MNSKKVTRANFRDDVFARDGYKCRVCGSRAEDMLDAHHITNRNFVINGGYVPENGITLCPFCHLQAEQYHNTEKPCECSPEELYELIGSSYEKAVKASEKLKE
;
A
#
# COMPACT_ATOMS: atom_id res chain seq x y z
N MET A 1 3.42 -6.99 24.19
CA MET A 1 2.72 -6.85 22.90
C MET A 1 3.65 -7.34 21.79
N ASN A 2 3.13 -8.08 20.81
CA ASN A 2 3.94 -8.61 19.71
C ASN A 2 4.28 -7.46 18.74
N SER A 3 5.54 -7.02 18.69
CA SER A 3 5.98 -5.81 17.97
C SER A 3 5.51 -5.76 16.51
N LYS A 4 5.46 -6.92 15.85
CA LYS A 4 4.98 -7.06 14.46
C LYS A 4 3.52 -6.67 14.27
N LYS A 5 2.66 -6.89 15.28
CA LYS A 5 1.25 -6.48 15.22
C LYS A 5 1.11 -4.96 15.27
N VAL A 6 1.97 -4.29 16.04
CA VAL A 6 1.98 -2.82 16.16
C VAL A 6 2.44 -2.19 14.85
N THR A 7 3.52 -2.69 14.25
CA THR A 7 4.00 -2.22 12.94
C THR A 7 2.92 -2.28 11.86
N ARG A 8 2.18 -3.39 11.80
CA ARG A 8 1.08 -3.57 10.83
C ARG A 8 -0.09 -2.64 11.07
N ALA A 9 -0.43 -2.40 12.34
CA ALA A 9 -1.50 -1.47 12.69
C ALA A 9 -1.11 -0.04 12.32
N ASN A 10 0.08 0.41 12.72
CA ASN A 10 0.60 1.74 12.38
C ASN A 10 0.66 1.95 10.88
N PHE A 11 1.20 0.98 10.12
CA PHE A 11 1.23 1.05 8.66
C PHE A 11 -0.16 1.29 8.06
N ARG A 12 -1.15 0.50 8.48
CA ARG A 12 -2.53 0.64 7.99
C ARG A 12 -3.10 2.00 8.34
N ASP A 13 -2.93 2.43 9.58
CA ASP A 13 -3.50 3.67 10.09
C ASP A 13 -2.85 4.90 9.40
N ASP A 14 -1.53 4.88 9.17
CA ASP A 14 -0.80 5.92 8.43
C ASP A 14 -1.23 6.01 6.97
N VAL A 15 -1.41 4.86 6.30
CA VAL A 15 -1.90 4.78 4.91
C VAL A 15 -3.32 5.34 4.80
N PHE A 16 -4.22 4.94 5.71
CA PHE A 16 -5.60 5.40 5.71
C PHE A 16 -5.70 6.90 6.01
N ALA A 17 -4.90 7.39 6.96
CA ALA A 17 -4.85 8.80 7.32
C ALA A 17 -4.37 9.66 6.14
N ARG A 18 -3.29 9.26 5.45
CA ARG A 18 -2.80 9.96 4.25
C ARG A 18 -3.86 10.00 3.15
N ASP A 19 -4.54 8.89 2.93
CA ASP A 19 -5.48 8.76 1.82
C ASP A 19 -6.84 9.40 2.09
N GLY A 20 -7.10 9.79 3.33
CA GLY A 20 -8.36 10.39 3.78
C GLY A 20 -9.47 9.35 3.90
N TYR A 21 -9.13 8.12 4.31
CA TYR A 21 -10.07 7.00 4.50
C TYR A 21 -10.94 6.73 3.27
N LYS A 22 -10.33 6.76 2.08
CA LYS A 22 -10.97 6.47 0.80
C LYS A 22 -10.05 5.68 -0.11
N CYS A 23 -10.63 4.88 -0.99
CA CYS A 23 -9.91 4.23 -2.07
C CYS A 23 -9.23 5.30 -2.93
N ARG A 24 -7.92 5.17 -3.16
CA ARG A 24 -7.16 6.13 -3.98
C ARG A 24 -7.37 5.96 -5.49
N VAL A 25 -7.90 4.82 -5.91
CA VAL A 25 -8.22 4.54 -7.32
C VAL A 25 -9.62 5.04 -7.67
N CYS A 26 -10.66 4.55 -6.98
CA CYS A 26 -12.05 4.88 -7.33
C CYS A 26 -12.73 5.92 -6.42
N GLY A 27 -12.11 6.31 -5.30
CA GLY A 27 -12.66 7.30 -4.38
C GLY A 27 -13.72 6.79 -3.40
N SER A 28 -14.05 5.49 -3.39
CA SER A 28 -15.05 4.93 -2.47
C SER A 28 -14.61 5.05 -1.00
N ARG A 29 -15.56 5.18 -0.08
CA ARG A 29 -15.32 5.38 1.37
C ARG A 29 -15.60 4.12 2.17
N ALA A 30 -15.21 4.13 3.44
CA ALA A 30 -15.19 3.01 4.39
C ALA A 30 -16.47 2.15 4.54
N GLU A 31 -17.60 2.55 3.95
CA GLU A 31 -18.79 1.68 3.81
C GLU A 31 -18.46 0.38 3.04
N ASP A 32 -17.41 0.39 2.20
CA ASP A 32 -17.01 -0.73 1.32
C ASP A 32 -15.88 -1.65 1.86
N MET A 33 -15.48 -1.58 3.13
CA MET A 33 -14.31 -2.31 3.69
C MET A 33 -12.98 -1.97 2.98
N LEU A 34 -12.30 -0.90 3.43
CA LEU A 34 -10.99 -0.51 2.89
C LEU A 34 -9.85 -1.38 3.46
N ASP A 35 -8.83 -1.63 2.64
CA ASP A 35 -7.58 -2.29 3.04
C ASP A 35 -6.34 -1.50 2.61
N ALA A 36 -5.26 -1.65 3.36
CA ALA A 36 -3.95 -1.07 3.07
C ALA A 36 -3.14 -2.06 2.22
N HIS A 37 -3.17 -1.84 0.92
CA HIS A 37 -2.44 -2.63 -0.05
C HIS A 37 -0.97 -2.23 -0.07
N HIS A 38 -0.06 -3.22 -0.19
CA HIS A 38 1.36 -2.92 -0.44
C HIS A 38 1.56 -2.77 -1.95
N ILE A 39 2.02 -1.62 -2.40
CA ILE A 39 2.22 -1.31 -3.83
C ILE A 39 3.33 -2.19 -4.42
N THR A 40 4.45 -2.32 -3.71
CA THR A 40 5.47 -3.32 -3.99
C THR A 40 5.39 -4.42 -2.93
N ASN A 41 5.41 -5.66 -3.39
CA ASN A 41 5.36 -6.82 -2.52
C ASN A 41 6.46 -6.72 -1.44
N ARG A 42 6.06 -6.92 -0.18
CA ARG A 42 6.93 -6.87 1.00
C ARG A 42 8.21 -7.73 0.90
N ASN A 43 8.22 -8.76 0.06
CA ASN A 43 9.39 -9.61 -0.15
C ASN A 43 10.51 -8.91 -0.96
N PHE A 44 10.17 -7.85 -1.70
CA PHE A 44 11.12 -7.08 -2.53
C PHE A 44 11.55 -5.77 -1.88
N VAL A 45 10.95 -5.38 -0.76
CA VAL A 45 11.33 -4.17 -0.01
C VAL A 45 11.99 -4.58 1.29
N ILE A 46 13.16 -4.01 1.57
CA ILE A 46 13.89 -4.23 2.83
C ILE A 46 12.96 -3.98 4.04
N ASN A 47 13.09 -4.74 5.13
CA ASN A 47 12.23 -4.64 6.32
C ASN A 47 10.72 -4.81 6.08
N GLY A 48 10.32 -5.38 4.93
CA GLY A 48 8.93 -5.70 4.62
C GLY A 48 8.10 -4.53 4.11
N GLY A 49 8.66 -3.32 4.00
CA GLY A 49 7.98 -2.19 3.36
C GLY A 49 6.72 -1.72 4.07
N TYR A 50 6.62 -1.88 5.40
CA TYR A 50 5.51 -1.39 6.21
C TYR A 50 5.61 0.13 6.44
N VAL A 51 5.72 0.88 5.36
CA VAL A 51 5.85 2.33 5.32
C VAL A 51 4.75 2.92 4.46
N PRO A 52 4.20 4.09 4.79
CA PRO A 52 3.13 4.70 4.00
C PRO A 52 3.55 4.89 2.54
N GLU A 53 4.82 5.16 2.26
CA GLU A 53 5.36 5.28 0.91
C GLU A 53 5.17 4.04 0.04
N ASN A 54 5.02 2.85 0.63
CA ASN A 54 4.76 1.58 -0.06
C ASN A 54 3.31 1.08 0.13
N GLY A 55 2.46 1.87 0.79
CA GLY A 55 1.09 1.49 1.10
C GLY A 55 0.07 2.37 0.38
N ILE A 56 -1.06 1.80 -0.04
CA ILE A 56 -2.19 2.54 -0.62
C ILE A 56 -3.53 1.99 -0.13
N THR A 57 -4.46 2.88 0.17
CA THR A 57 -5.82 2.53 0.56
C THR A 57 -6.64 2.14 -0.67
N LEU A 58 -7.14 0.90 -0.69
CA LEU A 58 -7.99 0.38 -1.77
C LEU A 58 -9.28 -0.23 -1.21
N CYS A 59 -10.34 -0.17 -2.02
CA CYS A 59 -11.53 -0.98 -1.79
C CYS A 59 -11.31 -2.43 -2.26
N PRO A 60 -12.17 -3.40 -1.89
CA PRO A 60 -11.96 -4.81 -2.21
C PRO A 60 -11.85 -5.08 -3.71
N PHE A 61 -12.60 -4.33 -4.52
CA PHE A 61 -12.54 -4.44 -5.98
C PHE A 61 -11.18 -4.01 -6.53
N CYS A 62 -10.72 -2.79 -6.21
CA CYS A 62 -9.42 -2.28 -6.65
C CYS A 62 -8.26 -3.07 -6.05
N HIS A 63 -8.39 -3.55 -4.81
CA HIS A 63 -7.40 -4.40 -4.17
C HIS A 63 -7.18 -5.70 -4.95
N LEU A 64 -8.28 -6.36 -5.35
CA LEU A 64 -8.20 -7.58 -6.15
C LEU A 64 -7.57 -7.33 -7.53
N GLN A 65 -7.82 -6.17 -8.16
CA GLN A 65 -7.18 -5.81 -9.43
C GLN A 65 -5.67 -5.61 -9.26
N ALA A 66 -5.23 -4.92 -8.21
CA ALA A 66 -3.82 -4.76 -7.89
C ALA A 66 -3.13 -6.11 -7.57
N GLU A 67 -3.80 -7.00 -6.84
CA GLU A 67 -3.30 -8.36 -6.61
C GLU A 67 -3.23 -9.21 -7.89
N GLN A 68 -4.20 -9.07 -8.79
CA GLN A 68 -4.17 -9.75 -10.08
C GLN A 68 -2.99 -9.28 -10.93
N TYR A 69 -2.64 -8.00 -10.89
CA TYR A 69 -1.45 -7.48 -11.58
C TYR A 69 -0.19 -8.24 -11.12
N HIS A 70 0.00 -8.42 -9.81
CA HIS A 70 1.15 -9.16 -9.29
C HIS A 70 1.23 -10.63 -9.76
N ASN A 71 0.10 -11.23 -10.14
CA ASN A 71 0.04 -12.63 -10.57
C ASN A 71 0.10 -12.80 -12.10
N THR A 72 -0.36 -11.80 -12.86
CA THR A 72 -0.61 -11.94 -14.30
C THR A 72 0.08 -10.91 -15.17
N GLU A 73 0.70 -9.88 -14.57
CA GLU A 73 1.34 -8.74 -15.27
C GLU A 73 0.43 -8.08 -16.33
N LYS A 74 -0.88 -8.26 -16.18
CA LYS A 74 -1.86 -7.76 -17.14
C LYS A 74 -2.00 -6.25 -16.99
N PRO A 75 -2.05 -5.46 -18.08
CA PRO A 75 -2.30 -4.03 -17.99
C PRO A 75 -3.68 -3.77 -17.37
N CYS A 76 -3.68 -3.23 -16.16
CA CYS A 76 -4.82 -2.63 -15.49
C CYS A 76 -4.37 -1.29 -14.90
N GLU A 77 -5.29 -0.36 -14.66
CA GLU A 77 -5.05 0.97 -14.05
C GLU A 77 -4.63 0.88 -12.56
N CYS A 78 -4.07 -0.25 -12.14
CA CYS A 78 -3.62 -0.56 -10.79
C CYS A 78 -2.19 -1.12 -10.82
N SER A 79 -1.40 -0.75 -11.83
CA SER A 79 0.02 -1.10 -11.87
C SER A 79 0.77 -0.44 -10.70
N PRO A 80 1.86 -1.04 -10.19
CA PRO A 80 2.61 -0.46 -9.08
C PRO A 80 3.07 0.99 -9.34
N GLU A 81 3.47 1.29 -10.57
CA GLU A 81 3.91 2.64 -10.96
C GLU A 81 2.76 3.65 -10.84
N GLU A 82 1.59 3.35 -11.39
CA GLU A 82 0.40 4.21 -11.26
C GLU A 82 -0.04 4.37 -9.80
N LEU A 83 -0.01 3.29 -9.01
CA LEU A 83 -0.36 3.35 -7.59
C LEU A 83 0.62 4.23 -6.81
N TYR A 84 1.92 4.19 -7.13
CA TYR A 84 2.91 5.10 -6.56
C TYR A 84 2.64 6.56 -6.93
N GLU A 85 2.31 6.83 -8.19
CA GLU A 85 1.96 8.18 -8.65
C GLU A 85 0.73 8.74 -7.95
N LEU A 86 -0.31 7.91 -7.75
CA LEU A 86 -1.55 8.30 -7.05
C LEU A 86 -1.33 8.79 -5.61
N ILE A 87 -0.26 8.34 -4.96
CA ILE A 87 0.11 8.72 -3.58
C ILE A 87 1.29 9.70 -3.54
N GLY A 88 1.83 10.10 -4.70
CA GLY A 88 3.01 10.97 -4.80
C GLY A 88 4.31 10.31 -4.31
N SER A 89 4.37 8.98 -4.31
CA SER A 89 5.50 8.18 -3.86
C SER A 89 6.22 7.52 -5.04
N SER A 90 7.23 6.70 -4.76
CA SER A 90 7.94 5.88 -5.75
C SER A 90 8.60 4.70 -5.04
N TYR A 91 9.00 3.68 -5.81
CA TYR A 91 9.76 2.54 -5.28
C TYR A 91 11.01 2.99 -4.49
N GLU A 92 11.76 3.96 -5.01
CA GLU A 92 12.95 4.49 -4.32
C GLU A 92 12.62 5.15 -2.99
N LYS A 93 11.50 5.89 -2.90
CA LYS A 93 11.03 6.50 -1.65
C LYS A 93 10.61 5.42 -0.66
N ALA A 94 9.89 4.40 -1.12
CA ALA A 94 9.49 3.26 -0.32
C ALA A 94 10.70 2.52 0.27
N VAL A 95 11.73 2.24 -0.53
CA VAL A 95 12.96 1.60 -0.05
C VAL A 95 13.66 2.47 0.99
N LYS A 96 13.89 3.76 0.69
CA LYS A 96 14.55 4.69 1.63
C LYS A 96 13.80 4.88 2.94
N ALA A 97 12.47 4.85 2.90
CA ALA A 97 11.64 4.90 4.10
C ALA A 97 11.75 3.59 4.89
N SER A 98 11.73 2.46 4.19
CA SER A 98 11.79 1.14 4.81
C SER A 98 13.16 0.81 5.41
N GLU A 99 14.26 1.32 4.86
CA GLU A 99 15.60 1.26 5.46
C GLU A 99 15.66 1.92 6.84
N LYS A 100 14.79 2.91 7.08
CA LYS A 100 14.71 3.61 8.38
C LYS A 100 13.84 2.88 9.40
N LEU A 101 13.07 1.87 8.98
CA LEU A 101 12.38 0.97 9.90
C LEU A 101 13.46 0.16 10.64
N LYS A 102 13.64 0.44 11.93
CA LYS A 102 14.52 -0.36 12.78
C LYS A 102 13.84 -1.72 13.04
N GLU A 103 14.60 -2.81 12.90
CA GLU A 103 14.17 -4.19 13.17
C GLU A 103 13.64 -4.40 14.61
#